data_AF-A0AAV6QYG5-F1
#
_entry.id   AF-A0AAV6QYG5-F1
#
_cell.length_a   1.000
_cell.length_b   1.000
_cell.length_c   1.000
_cell.angle_alpha   90.00
_cell.angle_beta   90.00
_cell.angle_gamma   90.00
#
_symmetry.space_group_name_H-M   'P 1'
#
loop_
_entity.id
_entity.type
_entity.pdbx_description
1 polymer ?
#
loop_
_entity_poly.entity_id
_entity_poly.type
_entity_poly.pdbx_seq_one_letter_code
_entity_poly.pdbx_strand_id
1 'polypeptide(L)'
;MVQASMALTGVGKCCRLLLRQRSKAAFLNVAQPGWIESSEGAKRHLLSEDVIKLQDFQQRKLAVAHLAKGSQGNFVELFNEKLQKKDLMLRDELKLLLHLCQSADDMVVARDAIYRYHAENQNVAFGEFRFGPIFVRLCYELGLEDMAFAVLTDKQMKGFFNDATSFNITVDMLFMKGSHENALEVLRTMRNQNIPFNKETHILAAGTCYKLNTTESYRICTSLIEEGQTNGSIPRRAYGFAIALALKQNDIENAKSLFSQIMSTDNRLFQNLNILTLTMSGAVPDAIYTLTASLLPRSPAFVKKLEFSQEVLDLLCLRSEGGPHLMEVKQIVAQLEQAGQVTRQTLDDMLCHTPSGKRKPAPITEERRFSRRTHRPLHSMLLSE
;
A
#
# COMPACT_ATOMS: atom_id res chain seq x y z
N MET A 1 41.06 21.24 -66.91
CA MET A 1 39.68 21.34 -67.45
C MET A 1 39.01 20.00 -67.16
N VAL A 2 38.23 19.91 -66.09
CA VAL A 2 36.75 20.03 -66.06
C VAL A 2 36.06 18.72 -66.43
N GLN A 3 35.47 18.08 -65.39
CA GLN A 3 34.16 17.39 -65.28
C GLN A 3 33.85 16.24 -66.29
N ALA A 4 33.10 15.17 -66.00
CA ALA A 4 32.15 14.83 -64.93
C ALA A 4 31.86 13.31 -64.91
N SER A 5 31.26 12.85 -63.80
CA SER A 5 30.09 11.94 -63.74
C SER A 5 30.23 10.41 -63.84
N MET A 6 29.87 9.77 -62.70
CA MET A 6 29.00 8.58 -62.49
C MET A 6 29.24 7.30 -63.30
N ALA A 7 29.58 6.15 -62.71
CA ALA A 7 28.84 5.24 -61.80
C ALA A 7 28.44 3.94 -62.54
N LEU A 8 28.32 2.83 -61.79
CA LEU A 8 28.04 1.42 -62.17
C LEU A 8 29.31 0.66 -62.60
N THR A 9 29.69 -0.51 -62.08
CA THR A 9 29.02 -1.60 -61.34
C THR A 9 30.11 -2.58 -60.91
N GLY A 10 29.94 -3.32 -59.81
CA GLY A 10 30.79 -4.51 -59.56
C GLY A 10 30.90 -4.94 -58.10
N VAL A 11 29.81 -5.47 -57.57
CA VAL A 11 29.73 -6.11 -56.25
C VAL A 11 30.61 -7.38 -56.22
N GLY A 12 31.53 -7.47 -55.25
CA GLY A 12 32.29 -8.70 -55.04
C GLY A 12 33.26 -8.64 -53.86
N LYS A 13 32.90 -9.33 -52.77
CA LYS A 13 33.74 -9.81 -51.65
C LYS A 13 34.21 -8.77 -50.64
N CYS A 14 33.50 -8.71 -49.51
CA CYS A 14 34.15 -8.49 -48.21
C CYS A 14 33.32 -9.12 -47.08
N CYS A 15 33.44 -10.44 -46.92
CA CYS A 15 32.92 -11.16 -45.75
C CYS A 15 34.06 -11.92 -45.10
N ARG A 16 34.63 -11.34 -44.04
CA ARG A 16 35.23 -11.99 -42.86
C ARG A 16 36.05 -10.90 -42.15
N LEU A 17 35.46 -10.25 -41.13
CA LEU A 17 36.15 -9.68 -39.95
C LEU A 17 35.24 -8.75 -39.07
N LEU A 18 33.93 -9.00 -38.95
CA LEU A 18 33.06 -8.25 -38.01
C LEU A 18 32.11 -9.13 -37.18
N LEU A 19 32.60 -10.27 -36.67
CA LEU A 19 31.78 -11.22 -35.88
C LEU A 19 32.24 -11.38 -34.42
N ARG A 20 32.86 -10.37 -33.81
CA ARG A 20 33.24 -10.47 -32.39
C ARG A 20 33.02 -9.23 -31.53
N GLN A 21 32.04 -8.39 -31.88
CA GLN A 21 31.61 -7.27 -31.02
C GLN A 21 30.13 -6.87 -31.17
N ARG A 22 29.25 -7.79 -31.60
CA ARG A 22 27.80 -7.55 -31.74
C ARG A 22 26.90 -8.35 -30.78
N SER A 23 27.46 -9.05 -29.80
CA SER A 23 26.69 -9.87 -28.85
C SER A 23 26.30 -9.16 -27.54
N LYS A 24 26.55 -7.86 -27.38
CA LYS A 24 26.10 -7.09 -26.20
C LYS A 24 25.11 -5.95 -26.48
N ALA A 25 24.78 -5.68 -27.74
CA ALA A 25 23.92 -4.55 -28.12
C ALA A 25 22.67 -4.95 -28.93
N ALA A 26 22.41 -6.25 -29.12
CA ALA A 26 21.30 -6.75 -29.94
C ALA A 26 20.14 -7.38 -29.14
N PHE A 27 20.20 -7.38 -27.80
CA PHE A 27 19.13 -7.94 -26.95
C PHE A 27 18.27 -6.87 -26.24
N LEU A 28 18.49 -5.58 -26.52
CA LEU A 28 17.77 -4.48 -25.88
C LEU A 28 16.55 -3.95 -26.66
N ASN A 29 16.32 -4.39 -27.92
CA ASN A 29 15.34 -3.74 -28.80
C ASN A 29 14.41 -4.69 -29.59
N VAL A 30 14.24 -5.95 -29.19
CA VAL A 30 13.17 -6.79 -29.73
C VAL A 30 12.00 -6.75 -28.75
N ALA A 31 11.10 -5.81 -29.01
CA ALA A 31 9.70 -5.77 -28.60
C ALA A 31 9.39 -6.38 -27.22
N GLN A 32 9.61 -5.61 -26.16
CA GLN A 32 8.79 -5.76 -24.96
C GLN A 32 7.36 -5.33 -25.33
N PRO A 33 6.33 -6.20 -25.28
CA PRO A 33 4.96 -5.73 -25.31
C PRO A 33 4.75 -4.88 -24.06
N GLY A 34 4.15 -3.69 -24.20
CA GLY A 34 3.96 -2.73 -23.10
C GLY A 34 3.44 -3.41 -21.83
N TRP A 35 4.33 -3.58 -20.86
CA TRP A 35 3.97 -4.16 -19.58
C TRP A 35 3.20 -3.11 -18.80
N ILE A 36 1.92 -3.41 -18.54
CA ILE A 36 1.04 -2.78 -17.57
C ILE A 36 1.19 -1.25 -17.59
N GLU A 37 0.60 -0.60 -18.60
CA GLU A 37 0.04 0.72 -18.30
C GLU A 37 -0.87 0.50 -17.10
N SER A 38 -0.44 1.00 -15.94
CA SER A 38 -1.29 1.11 -14.78
C SER A 38 -2.49 1.91 -15.25
N SER A 39 -3.58 1.22 -15.59
CA SER A 39 -4.89 1.85 -15.58
C SER A 39 -4.93 2.63 -14.28
N GLU A 40 -5.25 3.92 -14.33
CA GLU A 40 -5.47 4.76 -13.16
C GLU A 40 -6.64 4.18 -12.35
N GLY A 41 -6.39 3.03 -11.72
CA GLY A 41 -7.28 2.37 -10.82
C GLY A 41 -7.42 3.27 -9.62
N ALA A 42 -8.64 3.31 -9.06
CA ALA A 42 -8.95 4.11 -7.90
C ALA A 42 -7.80 4.08 -6.89
N LYS A 43 -7.21 5.26 -6.62
CA LYS A 43 -6.16 5.47 -5.62
C LYS A 43 -6.67 4.92 -4.29
N ARG A 44 -6.13 3.78 -3.86
CA ARG A 44 -6.62 3.01 -2.70
C ARG A 44 -5.62 3.06 -1.56
N HIS A 45 -6.16 3.20 -0.34
CA HIS A 45 -5.41 3.06 0.90
C HIS A 45 -4.86 1.64 1.06
N LEU A 46 -3.66 1.52 1.62
CA LEU A 46 -3.14 0.23 2.04
C LEU A 46 -3.64 -0.14 3.43
N LEU A 47 -3.84 0.86 4.28
CA LEU A 47 -4.35 0.72 5.64
C LEU A 47 -5.87 0.91 5.68
N SER A 48 -6.52 0.18 6.58
CA SER A 48 -7.95 0.29 6.82
C SER A 48 -8.28 1.46 7.75
N GLU A 49 -9.51 1.98 7.67
CA GLU A 49 -9.94 3.15 8.47
C GLU A 49 -9.82 2.93 9.98
N ASP A 50 -9.95 1.69 10.47
CA ASP A 50 -9.79 1.32 11.87
C ASP A 50 -8.33 1.40 12.35
N VAL A 51 -7.37 1.19 11.45
CA VAL A 51 -5.94 1.38 11.71
C VAL A 51 -5.60 2.86 11.75
N ILE A 52 -6.10 3.63 10.77
CA ILE A 52 -5.88 5.08 10.70
C ILE A 52 -6.60 5.79 11.87
N LYS A 53 -7.76 5.27 12.31
CA LYS A 53 -8.67 5.85 13.32
C LYS A 53 -9.23 7.22 12.92
N LEU A 54 -9.51 7.41 11.64
CA LEU A 54 -10.02 8.69 11.12
C LEU A 54 -11.41 9.01 11.66
N GLN A 55 -12.31 8.03 11.70
CA GLN A 55 -13.66 8.22 12.23
C GLN A 55 -13.67 8.58 13.73
N ASP A 56 -12.89 7.86 14.55
CA ASP A 56 -12.77 8.15 15.98
C ASP A 56 -12.20 9.58 16.20
N PHE A 57 -11.30 10.03 15.32
CA PHE A 57 -10.74 11.38 15.35
C PHE A 57 -11.79 12.45 15.00
N GLN A 58 -12.54 12.27 13.91
CA GLN A 58 -13.61 13.18 13.49
C GLN A 58 -14.70 13.31 14.56
N GLN A 59 -15.10 12.20 15.19
CA GLN A 59 -16.05 12.22 16.31
C GLN A 59 -15.53 13.05 17.50
N ARG A 60 -14.23 12.98 17.80
CA ARG A 60 -13.62 13.81 18.85
C ARG A 60 -13.61 15.29 18.47
N LYS A 61 -13.32 15.64 17.22
CA LYS A 61 -13.42 17.04 16.75
C LYS A 61 -14.83 17.59 16.97
N LEU A 62 -15.87 16.85 16.57
CA LEU A 62 -17.27 17.24 16.77
C LEU A 62 -17.62 17.43 18.25
N ALA A 63 -17.20 16.50 19.12
CA ALA A 63 -17.42 16.61 20.55
C ALA A 63 -16.75 17.86 21.15
N VAL A 64 -15.51 18.16 20.76
CA VAL A 64 -14.78 19.35 21.20
C VAL A 64 -15.44 20.63 20.68
N ALA A 65 -15.83 20.67 19.41
CA ALA A 65 -16.52 21.82 18.81
C ALA A 65 -17.86 22.12 19.50
N HIS A 66 -18.60 21.09 19.93
CA HIS A 66 -19.85 21.26 20.68
C HIS A 66 -19.62 21.90 22.05
N LEU A 67 -18.56 21.52 22.75
CA LEU A 67 -18.17 22.13 24.03
C LEU A 67 -17.66 23.56 23.86
N ALA A 68 -16.92 23.83 22.77
CA ALA A 68 -16.33 25.14 22.49
C ALA A 68 -17.34 26.19 21.98
N LYS A 69 -18.51 25.79 21.48
CA LYS A 69 -19.58 26.72 21.05
C LYS A 69 -20.11 27.63 22.16
N GLY A 70 -19.82 27.34 23.43
CA GLY A 70 -20.18 28.18 24.58
C GLY A 70 -19.17 29.28 24.93
N SER A 71 -17.97 29.26 24.35
CA SER A 71 -16.89 30.22 24.60
C SER A 71 -16.76 31.19 23.42
N GLN A 72 -16.84 32.50 23.69
CA GLN A 72 -16.78 33.54 22.67
C GLN A 72 -15.37 33.66 22.06
N GLY A 73 -15.26 33.57 20.74
CA GLY A 73 -14.07 33.92 19.96
C GLY A 73 -13.66 32.88 18.92
N ASN A 74 -13.02 33.33 17.83
CA ASN A 74 -12.33 32.45 16.90
C ASN A 74 -11.06 31.93 17.59
N PHE A 75 -11.10 30.69 18.11
CA PHE A 75 -9.99 30.12 18.87
C PHE A 75 -8.67 30.16 18.11
N VAL A 76 -8.69 29.97 16.78
CA VAL A 76 -7.46 29.99 15.96
C VAL A 76 -6.80 31.37 15.98
N GLU A 77 -7.58 32.45 15.97
CA GLU A 77 -7.06 33.82 16.07
C GLU A 77 -6.40 34.07 17.44
N LEU A 78 -7.02 33.60 18.53
CA LEU A 78 -6.45 33.70 19.88
C LEU A 78 -5.09 32.97 19.98
N PHE A 79 -4.97 31.80 19.35
CA PHE A 79 -3.68 31.09 19.26
C PHE A 79 -2.67 31.85 18.43
N ASN A 80 -3.08 32.42 17.30
CA ASN A 80 -2.19 33.22 16.47
C ASN A 80 -1.64 34.42 17.26
N GLU A 81 -2.49 35.14 18.01
CA GLU A 81 -2.04 36.21 18.89
C GLU A 81 -1.03 35.75 19.95
N LYS A 82 -1.26 34.62 20.60
CA LYS A 82 -0.32 34.04 21.58
C LYS A 82 1.01 33.67 20.95
N LEU A 83 0.98 33.13 19.72
CA LEU A 83 2.19 32.84 18.96
C LEU A 83 3.00 34.12 18.72
N GLN A 84 2.34 35.23 18.35
CA GLN A 84 2.99 36.53 18.18
C GLN A 84 3.54 37.12 19.49
N LYS A 85 2.79 36.99 20.60
CA LYS A 85 3.16 37.51 21.93
C LYS A 85 4.28 36.73 22.63
N LYS A 86 4.69 35.58 22.08
CA LYS A 86 5.67 34.67 22.68
C LYS A 86 5.26 34.11 24.04
N ASP A 87 3.95 33.92 24.25
CA ASP A 87 3.41 33.27 25.46
C ASP A 87 3.63 31.75 25.45
N LEU A 88 3.83 31.12 26.62
CA LEU A 88 4.07 29.67 26.74
C LEU A 88 2.90 28.85 26.15
N MET A 89 3.20 27.84 25.33
CA MET A 89 2.18 26.97 24.73
C MET A 89 1.79 25.83 25.68
N LEU A 90 0.58 25.89 26.23
CA LEU A 90 0.08 24.84 27.13
C LEU A 90 -0.41 23.61 26.35
N ARG A 91 -0.28 22.44 26.97
CA ARG A 91 -0.67 21.15 26.36
C ARG A 91 -2.16 21.08 26.01
N ASP A 92 -3.03 21.45 26.94
CA ASP A 92 -4.49 21.34 26.74
C ASP A 92 -5.00 22.37 25.73
N GLU A 93 -4.30 23.50 25.64
CA GLU A 93 -4.48 24.52 24.62
C GLU A 93 -4.14 23.98 23.22
N LEU A 94 -2.93 23.44 23.03
CA LEU A 94 -2.56 22.83 21.74
C LEU A 94 -3.51 21.70 21.33
N LYS A 95 -3.96 20.91 22.30
CA LYS A 95 -4.95 19.87 22.06
C LYS A 95 -6.28 20.46 21.55
N LEU A 96 -6.75 21.55 22.15
CA LEU A 96 -7.96 22.24 21.72
C LEU A 96 -7.81 22.80 20.30
N LEU A 97 -6.71 23.50 20.02
CA LEU A 97 -6.41 24.05 18.69
C LEU A 97 -6.53 22.98 17.60
N LEU A 98 -5.84 21.85 17.78
CA LEU A 98 -5.84 20.78 16.79
C LEU A 98 -7.23 20.18 16.56
N HIS A 99 -8.08 20.04 17.58
CA HIS A 99 -9.42 19.51 17.38
C HIS A 99 -10.39 20.53 16.75
N LEU A 100 -10.09 21.82 16.83
CA LEU A 100 -10.92 22.90 16.29
C LEU A 100 -10.50 23.35 14.89
N CYS A 101 -9.32 22.98 14.39
CA CYS A 101 -8.90 23.30 13.02
C CYS A 101 -9.86 22.73 11.97
N GLN A 102 -10.27 23.57 11.01
CA GLN A 102 -11.20 23.21 9.92
C GLN A 102 -10.68 23.61 8.53
N SER A 103 -9.66 24.46 8.45
CA SER A 103 -9.15 24.98 7.17
C SER A 103 -7.63 24.76 7.00
N ALA A 104 -7.16 24.95 5.77
CA ALA A 104 -5.72 24.97 5.49
C ALA A 104 -5.00 26.13 6.20
N ASP A 105 -5.66 27.28 6.36
CA ASP A 105 -5.11 28.44 7.06
C ASP A 105 -4.94 28.14 8.57
N ASP A 106 -5.93 27.48 9.18
CA ASP A 106 -5.82 27.03 10.58
C ASP A 106 -4.64 26.07 10.76
N MET A 107 -4.38 25.22 9.76
CA MET A 107 -3.30 24.25 9.79
C MET A 107 -1.91 24.89 9.74
N VAL A 108 -1.78 26.08 9.15
CA VAL A 108 -0.53 26.86 9.25
C VAL A 108 -0.28 27.27 10.70
N VAL A 109 -1.30 27.78 11.38
CA VAL A 109 -1.23 28.14 12.81
C VAL A 109 -0.95 26.90 13.68
N ALA A 110 -1.63 25.79 13.39
CA ALA A 110 -1.43 24.52 14.10
C ALA A 110 -0.01 23.97 13.90
N ARG A 111 0.53 24.05 12.69
CA ARG A 111 1.92 23.70 12.38
C ARG A 111 2.87 24.54 13.24
N ASP A 112 2.75 25.85 13.19
CA ASP A 112 3.66 26.74 13.92
C ASP A 112 3.56 26.51 15.45
N ALA A 113 2.36 26.21 15.95
CA ALA A 113 2.12 25.83 17.33
C ALA A 113 2.80 24.51 17.74
N ILE A 114 2.78 23.47 16.91
CA ILE A 114 3.48 22.20 17.24
C ILE A 114 5.00 22.34 17.22
N TYR A 115 5.56 23.14 16.30
CA TYR A 115 7.01 23.42 16.27
C TYR A 115 7.43 24.12 17.55
N ARG A 116 6.66 25.13 17.93
CA ARG A 116 6.93 25.90 19.14
C ARG A 116 6.79 25.06 20.40
N TYR A 117 5.69 24.30 20.52
CA TYR A 117 5.49 23.38 21.64
C TYR A 117 6.65 22.38 21.75
N HIS A 118 7.10 21.82 20.62
CA HIS A 118 8.24 20.91 20.62
C HIS A 118 9.51 21.60 21.12
N ALA A 119 9.87 22.76 20.58
CA ALA A 119 11.04 23.53 21.00
C ALA A 119 11.02 23.90 22.49
N GLU A 120 9.83 24.24 23.03
CA GLU A 120 9.65 24.59 24.45
C GLU A 120 9.76 23.35 25.38
N ASN A 121 9.48 22.14 24.88
CA ASN A 121 9.36 20.92 25.69
C ASN A 121 10.44 19.86 25.40
N GLN A 122 11.41 20.12 24.51
CA GLN A 122 12.46 19.15 24.11
C GLN A 122 13.26 18.52 25.27
N ASN A 123 13.36 19.21 26.41
CA ASN A 123 14.15 18.76 27.56
C ASN A 123 13.31 18.13 28.69
N VAL A 124 11.99 18.02 28.52
CA VAL A 124 11.09 17.60 29.59
C VAL A 124 10.64 16.15 29.34
N ALA A 125 11.14 15.23 30.16
CA ALA A 125 10.71 13.83 30.11
C ALA A 125 9.32 13.68 30.71
N PHE A 126 8.28 13.69 29.88
CA PHE A 126 6.96 13.21 30.30
C PHE A 126 6.38 12.22 29.31
N GLY A 127 5.64 11.24 29.84
CA GLY A 127 4.76 10.34 29.10
C GLY A 127 3.64 11.13 28.43
N GLU A 128 4.00 11.89 27.40
CA GLU A 128 3.25 12.98 26.83
C GLU A 128 2.09 12.53 25.95
N PHE A 129 1.09 13.39 25.91
CA PHE A 129 0.01 13.31 24.94
C PHE A 129 0.57 13.35 23.51
N ARG A 130 0.23 12.35 22.68
CA ARG A 130 0.77 12.24 21.32
C ARG A 130 0.04 13.17 20.36
N PHE A 131 0.61 14.35 20.14
CA PHE A 131 0.09 15.34 19.18
C PHE A 131 0.27 14.91 17.71
N GLY A 132 1.37 14.24 17.39
CA GLY A 132 1.70 13.82 16.03
C GLY A 132 0.55 13.10 15.29
N PRO A 133 -0.05 12.04 15.86
CA PRO A 133 -1.17 11.34 15.24
C PRO A 133 -2.43 12.19 15.03
N ILE A 134 -2.62 13.27 15.79
CA ILE A 134 -3.76 14.18 15.60
C ILE A 134 -3.47 15.13 14.44
N PHE A 135 -2.28 15.74 14.44
CA PHE A 135 -1.84 16.65 13.40
C PHE A 135 -1.86 16.00 12.00
N VAL A 136 -1.33 14.77 11.86
CA VAL A 136 -1.34 14.10 10.55
C VAL A 136 -2.73 13.63 10.12
N ARG A 137 -3.65 13.36 11.06
CA ARG A 137 -5.06 13.05 10.71
C ARG A 137 -5.81 14.28 10.22
N LEU A 138 -5.50 15.47 10.75
CA LEU A 138 -6.00 16.73 10.17
C LEU A 138 -5.46 16.92 8.76
N CYS A 139 -4.16 16.70 8.56
CA CYS A 139 -3.57 16.77 7.21
C CYS A 139 -4.28 15.79 6.27
N TYR A 140 -4.56 14.57 6.72
CA TYR A 140 -5.31 13.58 5.95
C TYR A 140 -6.73 14.05 5.61
N GLU A 141 -7.49 14.53 6.60
CA GLU A 141 -8.87 15.02 6.43
C GLU A 141 -8.94 16.19 5.45
N LEU A 142 -7.95 17.09 5.47
CA LEU A 142 -7.90 18.31 4.67
C LEU A 142 -7.11 18.14 3.36
N GLY A 143 -6.57 16.96 3.06
CA GLY A 143 -5.77 16.72 1.86
C GLY A 143 -4.47 17.54 1.81
N LEU A 144 -3.81 17.69 2.96
CA LEU A 144 -2.55 18.43 3.12
C LEU A 144 -1.36 17.46 3.24
N GLU A 145 -1.22 16.54 2.29
CA GLU A 145 -0.14 15.55 2.29
C GLU A 145 1.27 16.17 2.30
N ASP A 146 1.47 17.29 1.59
CA ASP A 146 2.75 17.99 1.52
C ASP A 146 3.13 18.59 2.87
N MET A 147 2.15 19.09 3.62
CA MET A 147 2.37 19.59 4.98
C MET A 147 2.78 18.45 5.92
N ALA A 148 2.08 17.32 5.87
CA ALA A 148 2.45 16.16 6.69
C ALA A 148 3.86 15.66 6.35
N PHE A 149 4.18 15.56 5.05
CA PHE A 149 5.51 15.20 4.57
C PHE A 149 6.59 16.15 5.10
N ALA A 150 6.41 17.46 4.89
CA ALA A 150 7.37 18.48 5.30
C ALA A 150 7.63 18.43 6.82
N VAL A 151 6.57 18.31 7.63
CA VAL A 151 6.71 18.28 9.09
C VAL A 151 7.36 16.99 9.59
N LEU A 152 7.04 15.82 9.01
CA LEU A 152 7.65 14.55 9.43
C LEU A 152 9.12 14.40 9.04
N THR A 153 9.54 15.09 7.97
CA THR A 153 10.92 15.05 7.46
C THR A 153 11.79 16.22 7.95
N ASP A 154 11.20 17.19 8.65
CA ASP A 154 11.96 18.28 9.26
C ASP A 154 12.81 17.77 10.43
N LYS A 155 14.11 18.08 10.38
CA LYS A 155 15.08 17.74 11.42
C LYS A 155 14.79 18.44 12.75
N GLN A 156 14.15 19.61 12.73
CA GLN A 156 13.74 20.35 13.93
C GLN A 156 12.68 19.60 14.72
N MET A 157 11.91 18.73 14.06
CA MET A 157 10.82 17.94 14.67
C MET A 157 11.28 16.54 15.11
N LYS A 158 12.60 16.29 15.14
CA LYS A 158 13.15 15.00 15.57
C LYS A 158 12.73 14.70 17.01
N GLY A 159 12.11 13.54 17.21
CA GLY A 159 11.61 13.10 18.51
C GLY A 159 10.19 13.57 18.86
N PHE A 160 9.61 14.52 18.12
CA PHE A 160 8.19 14.89 18.29
C PHE A 160 7.27 13.73 17.88
N PHE A 161 7.59 13.06 16.78
CA PHE A 161 6.92 11.86 16.31
C PHE A 161 7.65 10.63 16.85
N ASN A 162 7.24 10.12 18.01
CA ASN A 162 7.96 9.08 18.74
C ASN A 162 7.44 7.65 18.54
N ASP A 163 6.45 7.46 17.66
CA ASP A 163 5.89 6.16 17.33
C ASP A 163 5.61 6.01 15.83
N ALA A 164 5.33 4.78 15.40
CA ALA A 164 5.04 4.47 14.01
C ALA A 164 3.70 5.06 13.49
N THR A 165 2.81 5.54 14.36
CA THR A 165 1.44 5.91 13.98
C THR A 165 1.44 7.08 12.99
N SER A 166 2.19 8.14 13.29
CA SER A 166 2.20 9.35 12.46
C SER A 166 2.85 9.09 11.09
N PHE A 167 3.94 8.32 11.09
CA PHE A 167 4.62 7.87 9.88
C PHE A 167 3.71 7.01 9.02
N ASN A 168 3.05 6.00 9.60
CA ASN A 168 2.18 5.09 8.85
C ASN A 168 0.99 5.83 8.20
N ILE A 169 0.35 6.77 8.90
CA ILE A 169 -0.75 7.58 8.34
C ILE A 169 -0.24 8.44 7.17
N THR A 170 0.92 9.07 7.33
CA THR A 170 1.52 9.93 6.30
C THR A 170 1.93 9.14 5.07
N VAL A 171 2.57 7.98 5.25
CA VAL A 171 2.97 7.08 4.16
C VAL A 171 1.75 6.53 3.43
N ASP A 172 0.68 6.12 4.13
CA ASP A 172 -0.56 5.66 3.49
C ASP A 172 -1.23 6.76 2.66
N MET A 173 -1.27 7.98 3.18
CA MET A 173 -1.78 9.16 2.48
C MET A 173 -0.95 9.48 1.22
N LEU A 174 0.39 9.53 1.33
CA LEU A 174 1.28 9.77 0.19
C LEU A 174 1.18 8.65 -0.84
N PHE A 175 1.06 7.39 -0.39
CA PHE A 175 0.84 6.24 -1.25
C PHE A 175 -0.44 6.38 -2.06
N MET A 176 -1.55 6.74 -1.41
CA MET A 176 -2.82 7.01 -2.10
C MET A 176 -2.63 8.12 -3.15
N LYS A 177 -1.91 9.20 -2.83
CA LYS A 177 -1.73 10.31 -3.77
C LYS A 177 -0.81 9.97 -4.96
N GLY A 178 -0.06 8.87 -4.87
CA GLY A 178 0.92 8.45 -5.88
C GLY A 178 2.32 9.01 -5.65
N SER A 179 2.55 9.68 -4.52
CA SER A 179 3.81 10.33 -4.17
C SER A 179 4.77 9.34 -3.50
N HIS A 180 5.17 8.30 -4.23
CA HIS A 180 5.89 7.15 -3.68
C HIS A 180 7.33 7.48 -3.23
N GLU A 181 8.00 8.45 -3.87
CA GLU A 181 9.32 8.94 -3.49
C GLU A 181 9.26 9.62 -2.12
N ASN A 182 8.30 10.52 -1.91
CA ASN A 182 8.07 11.16 -0.62
C ASN A 182 7.69 10.14 0.46
N ALA A 183 6.88 9.14 0.11
CA ALA A 183 6.53 8.04 1.02
C ALA A 183 7.77 7.25 1.46
N LEU A 184 8.70 6.97 0.54
CA LEU A 184 9.97 6.32 0.85
C LEU A 184 10.86 7.18 1.75
N GLU A 185 10.89 8.50 1.54
CA GLU A 185 11.67 9.42 2.37
C GLU A 185 11.12 9.53 3.80
N VAL A 186 9.80 9.47 4.00
CA VAL A 186 9.19 9.37 5.33
C VAL A 186 9.61 8.07 6.03
N LEU A 187 9.68 6.95 5.32
CA LEU A 187 10.16 5.67 5.86
C LEU A 187 11.65 5.70 6.22
N ARG A 188 12.49 6.34 5.40
CA ARG A 188 13.91 6.58 5.71
C ARG A 188 14.05 7.45 6.96
N THR A 189 13.25 8.50 7.07
CA THR A 189 13.24 9.38 8.24
C THR A 189 12.85 8.62 9.50
N MET A 190 11.80 7.80 9.46
CA MET A 190 11.39 6.92 10.56
C MET A 190 12.54 6.01 11.03
N ARG A 191 13.24 5.39 10.06
CA ARG A 191 14.39 4.52 10.32
C ARG A 191 15.57 5.28 10.93
N ASN A 192 15.89 6.46 10.40
CA ASN A 192 16.96 7.32 10.90
C ASN A 192 16.68 7.86 12.32
N GLN A 193 15.41 7.93 12.72
CA GLN A 193 15.00 8.27 14.08
C GLN A 193 14.93 7.05 15.02
N ASN A 194 15.34 5.87 14.56
CA ASN A 194 15.30 4.59 15.29
C ASN A 194 13.89 4.21 15.77
N ILE A 195 12.86 4.58 15.01
CA ILE A 195 11.48 4.20 15.31
C ILE A 195 11.24 2.82 14.70
N PRO A 196 10.90 1.79 15.52
CA PRO A 196 10.79 0.42 15.04
C PRO A 196 9.62 0.26 14.09
N PHE A 197 9.84 -0.52 13.02
CA PHE A 197 8.80 -0.83 12.06
C PHE A 197 7.81 -1.82 12.67
N ASN A 198 6.53 -1.48 12.61
CA ASN A 198 5.46 -2.40 13.02
C ASN A 198 4.88 -3.13 11.80
N LYS A 199 3.86 -3.96 12.02
CA LYS A 199 3.18 -4.73 10.97
C LYS A 199 2.72 -3.85 9.81
N GLU A 200 2.10 -2.71 10.10
CA GLU A 200 1.59 -1.77 9.11
C GLU A 200 2.73 -1.09 8.32
N THR A 201 3.83 -0.72 9.00
CA THR A 201 5.00 -0.12 8.36
C THR A 201 5.63 -1.05 7.33
N HIS A 202 5.75 -2.35 7.62
CA HIS A 202 6.28 -3.32 6.65
C HIS A 202 5.42 -3.43 5.39
N ILE A 203 4.09 -3.40 5.53
CA ILE A 203 3.17 -3.44 4.38
C ILE A 203 3.32 -2.17 3.54
N LEU A 204 3.35 -1.00 4.18
CA LEU A 204 3.49 0.29 3.52
C LEU A 204 4.83 0.41 2.81
N ALA A 205 5.93 -0.02 3.44
CA ALA A 205 7.26 0.04 2.87
C ALA A 205 7.42 -0.89 1.66
N ALA A 206 6.98 -2.16 1.77
CA ALA A 206 7.00 -3.09 0.65
C ALA A 206 6.10 -2.60 -0.50
N GLY A 207 4.91 -2.09 -0.20
CA GLY A 207 3.99 -1.52 -1.20
C GLY A 207 4.59 -0.29 -1.89
N THR A 208 5.20 0.62 -1.14
CA THR A 208 5.87 1.81 -1.70
C THR A 208 7.01 1.40 -2.63
N CYS A 209 7.84 0.44 -2.21
CA CYS A 209 8.93 -0.06 -3.04
C CYS A 209 8.43 -0.72 -4.33
N TYR A 210 7.33 -1.48 -4.23
CA TYR A 210 6.67 -2.12 -5.38
C TYR A 210 6.16 -1.10 -6.40
N LYS A 211 5.58 0.02 -5.94
CA LYS A 211 5.11 1.08 -6.83
C LYS A 211 6.24 1.86 -7.49
N LEU A 212 7.34 2.11 -6.78
CA LEU A 212 8.54 2.74 -7.34
C LEU A 212 9.21 1.88 -8.42
N ASN A 213 9.28 0.57 -8.20
CA ASN A 213 9.85 -0.41 -9.13
C ASN A 213 11.24 -0.04 -9.70
N THR A 214 12.10 0.59 -8.89
CA THR A 214 13.49 0.89 -9.25
C THR A 214 14.42 -0.18 -8.68
N THR A 215 15.63 -0.29 -9.22
CA THR A 215 16.66 -1.18 -8.64
C THR A 215 16.96 -0.82 -7.19
N GLU A 216 16.91 0.46 -6.83
CA GLU A 216 17.07 0.90 -5.45
C GLU A 216 15.91 0.45 -4.56
N SER A 217 14.66 0.68 -4.99
CA SER A 217 13.49 0.28 -4.20
C SER A 217 13.42 -1.24 -4.03
N TYR A 218 13.87 -2.01 -5.03
CA TYR A 218 14.02 -3.46 -4.91
C TYR A 218 15.02 -3.85 -3.82
N ARG A 219 16.23 -3.27 -3.83
CA ARG A 219 17.24 -3.55 -2.79
C ARG A 219 16.75 -3.19 -1.39
N ILE A 220 16.05 -2.06 -1.25
CA ILE A 220 15.44 -1.64 0.01
C ILE A 220 14.38 -2.66 0.45
N CYS A 221 13.51 -3.10 -0.46
CA CYS A 221 12.47 -4.07 -0.16
C CYS A 221 13.05 -5.43 0.26
N THR A 222 14.08 -5.92 -0.41
CA THR A 222 14.73 -7.19 -0.05
C THR A 222 15.36 -7.11 1.35
N SER A 223 16.14 -6.05 1.62
CA SER A 223 16.74 -5.81 2.94
C SER A 223 15.68 -5.71 4.04
N LEU A 224 14.55 -5.05 3.75
CA LEU A 224 13.43 -4.92 4.68
C LEU A 224 12.82 -6.28 5.06
N ILE A 225 12.63 -7.17 4.08
CA ILE A 225 12.04 -8.50 4.32
C ILE A 225 13.02 -9.37 5.11
N GLU A 226 14.30 -9.39 4.75
CA GLU A 226 15.36 -10.13 5.45
C GLU A 226 15.49 -9.69 6.92
N GLU A 227 15.52 -8.37 7.17
CA GLU A 227 15.60 -7.82 8.53
C GLU A 227 14.36 -8.13 9.36
N GLY A 228 13.18 -8.09 8.76
CA GLY A 228 11.95 -8.37 9.49
C GLY A 228 11.78 -9.86 9.80
N GLN A 229 12.45 -10.76 9.08
CA GLN A 229 12.52 -12.19 9.40
C GLN A 229 13.39 -12.48 10.62
N THR A 230 14.49 -11.74 10.79
CA THR A 230 15.37 -11.92 11.95
C THR A 230 14.77 -11.32 13.22
N ASN A 231 14.00 -10.23 13.07
CA ASN A 231 13.46 -9.46 14.19
C ASN A 231 11.99 -9.78 14.54
N GLY A 232 11.29 -10.63 13.77
CA GLY A 232 9.90 -10.96 14.04
C GLY A 232 9.17 -11.63 12.87
N SER A 233 7.86 -11.36 12.76
CA SER A 233 7.00 -11.92 11.73
C SER A 233 6.64 -10.87 10.68
N ILE A 234 7.03 -11.14 9.42
CA ILE A 234 6.64 -10.31 8.28
C ILE A 234 5.18 -10.58 7.89
N PRO A 235 4.36 -9.54 7.68
CA PRO A 235 2.98 -9.72 7.24
C PRO A 235 2.94 -10.35 5.84
N ARG A 236 2.06 -11.32 5.62
CA ARG A 236 1.86 -11.97 4.30
C ARG A 236 1.74 -10.96 3.15
N ARG A 237 1.00 -9.87 3.35
CA ARG A 237 0.82 -8.85 2.30
C ARG A 237 2.13 -8.15 1.90
N ALA A 238 3.07 -7.99 2.84
CA ALA A 238 4.40 -7.46 2.52
C ALA A 238 5.19 -8.45 1.63
N TYR A 239 5.10 -9.76 1.90
CA TYR A 239 5.62 -10.78 0.97
C TYR A 239 4.95 -10.70 -0.40
N GLY A 240 3.64 -10.48 -0.46
CA GLY A 240 2.92 -10.32 -1.74
C GLY A 240 3.51 -9.19 -2.60
N PHE A 241 3.79 -8.03 -2.00
CA PHE A 241 4.47 -6.92 -2.67
C PHE A 241 5.91 -7.26 -3.07
N ALA A 242 6.67 -7.88 -2.16
CA ALA A 242 8.07 -8.24 -2.42
C ALA A 242 8.21 -9.25 -3.58
N ILE A 243 7.35 -10.27 -3.64
CA ILE A 243 7.30 -11.26 -4.73
C ILE A 243 6.95 -10.57 -6.04
N ALA A 244 5.89 -9.74 -6.05
CA ALA A 244 5.48 -9.02 -7.24
C ALA A 244 6.58 -8.06 -7.75
N LEU A 245 7.32 -7.43 -6.83
CA LEU A 245 8.46 -6.57 -7.17
C LEU A 245 9.63 -7.38 -7.73
N ALA A 246 9.99 -8.51 -7.11
CA ALA A 246 11.04 -9.40 -7.61
C ALA A 246 10.72 -9.89 -9.05
N LEU A 247 9.47 -10.27 -9.31
CA LEU A 247 9.00 -10.64 -10.64
C LEU A 247 9.11 -9.48 -11.64
N LYS A 248 8.72 -8.25 -11.27
CA LYS A 248 8.91 -7.05 -12.11
C LYS A 248 10.38 -6.75 -12.40
N GLN A 249 11.28 -7.08 -11.48
CA GLN A 249 12.73 -6.95 -11.65
C GLN A 249 13.37 -8.17 -12.36
N ASN A 250 12.56 -9.13 -12.81
CA ASN A 250 12.98 -10.37 -13.44
C ASN A 250 13.90 -11.25 -12.56
N ASP A 251 13.79 -11.13 -11.24
CA ASP A 251 14.48 -11.96 -10.24
C ASP A 251 13.56 -13.11 -9.79
N ILE A 252 13.45 -14.11 -10.67
CA ILE A 252 12.53 -15.24 -10.51
C ILE A 252 12.93 -16.12 -9.32
N GLU A 253 14.24 -16.26 -9.06
CA GLU A 253 14.73 -17.13 -7.99
C GLU A 253 14.45 -16.51 -6.62
N ASN A 254 14.62 -15.19 -6.47
CA ASN A 254 14.18 -14.52 -5.24
C ASN A 254 12.66 -14.58 -5.08
N ALA A 255 11.88 -14.41 -6.16
CA ALA A 255 10.42 -14.54 -6.11
C ALA A 255 9.97 -15.93 -5.59
N LYS A 256 10.59 -17.02 -6.08
CA LYS A 256 10.34 -18.38 -5.60
C LYS A 256 10.74 -18.57 -4.14
N SER A 257 11.92 -18.07 -3.76
CA SER A 257 12.43 -18.11 -2.39
C SER A 257 11.45 -17.44 -1.43
N LEU A 258 11.03 -16.21 -1.73
CA LEU A 258 10.05 -15.47 -0.93
C LEU A 258 8.69 -16.19 -0.88
N PHE A 259 8.23 -16.76 -1.99
CA PHE A 259 6.96 -17.50 -2.03
C PHE A 259 7.00 -18.74 -1.11
N SER A 260 8.11 -19.48 -1.10
CA SER A 260 8.30 -20.68 -0.26
C SER A 260 8.23 -20.41 1.25
N GLN A 261 8.48 -19.16 1.66
CA GLN A 261 8.47 -18.75 3.06
C GLN A 261 7.06 -18.41 3.58
N ILE A 262 6.05 -18.40 2.71
CA ILE A 262 4.66 -18.10 3.08
C ILE A 262 3.97 -19.37 3.58
N MET A 263 3.56 -19.38 4.85
CA MET A 263 2.93 -20.55 5.48
C MET A 263 1.58 -20.99 4.88
N SER A 264 0.80 -20.09 4.29
CA SER A 264 -0.49 -20.41 3.65
C SER A 264 -0.74 -19.48 2.46
N THR A 265 -0.96 -20.11 1.31
CA THR A 265 -1.08 -19.48 -0.01
C THR A 265 -2.48 -19.71 -0.63
N ASP A 266 -3.43 -20.21 0.16
CA ASP A 266 -4.78 -20.62 -0.28
C ASP A 266 -5.74 -19.46 -0.57
N ASN A 267 -5.21 -18.26 -0.79
CA ASN A 267 -6.01 -17.08 -1.10
C ASN A 267 -5.78 -16.62 -2.54
N ARG A 268 -6.77 -15.87 -3.04
CA ARG A 268 -6.79 -15.36 -4.40
C ARG A 268 -5.49 -14.66 -4.82
N LEU A 269 -4.92 -13.82 -3.96
CA LEU A 269 -3.69 -13.08 -4.27
C LEU A 269 -2.50 -14.03 -4.49
N PHE A 270 -2.24 -14.94 -3.54
CA PHE A 270 -1.08 -15.82 -3.65
C PHE A 270 -1.23 -16.89 -4.73
N GLN A 271 -2.44 -17.33 -5.04
CA GLN A 271 -2.66 -18.21 -6.19
C GLN A 271 -2.32 -17.50 -7.51
N ASN A 272 -2.73 -16.23 -7.67
CA ASN A 272 -2.34 -15.44 -8.85
C ASN A 272 -0.82 -15.19 -8.89
N LEU A 273 -0.19 -14.87 -7.76
CA LEU A 273 1.27 -14.74 -7.68
C LEU A 273 2.01 -16.05 -8.00
N ASN A 274 1.45 -17.20 -7.61
CA ASN A 274 2.00 -18.51 -7.92
C ASN A 274 1.98 -18.77 -9.42
N ILE A 275 0.80 -18.61 -10.06
CA ILE A 275 0.67 -18.78 -11.51
C ILE A 275 1.61 -17.82 -12.25
N LEU A 276 1.71 -16.57 -11.82
CA LEU A 276 2.64 -15.60 -12.40
C LEU A 276 4.10 -16.05 -12.26
N THR A 277 4.50 -16.52 -11.07
CA THR A 277 5.87 -17.00 -10.80
C THR A 277 6.20 -18.22 -11.66
N LEU A 278 5.31 -19.21 -11.73
CA LEU A 278 5.48 -20.41 -12.56
C LEU A 278 5.59 -20.04 -14.05
N THR A 279 4.70 -19.17 -14.52
CA THR A 279 4.69 -18.64 -15.89
C THR A 279 6.02 -17.95 -16.24
N MET A 280 6.51 -17.07 -15.36
CA MET A 280 7.78 -16.36 -15.59
C MET A 280 8.99 -17.28 -15.52
N SER A 281 8.94 -18.35 -14.72
CA SER A 281 9.99 -19.36 -14.64
C SER A 281 10.03 -20.35 -15.83
N GLY A 282 9.01 -20.33 -16.70
CA GLY A 282 8.86 -21.28 -17.81
C GLY A 282 8.27 -22.63 -17.40
N ALA A 283 7.90 -22.81 -16.14
CA ALA A 283 7.24 -24.01 -15.61
C ALA A 283 5.73 -24.04 -15.98
N VAL A 284 5.44 -23.98 -17.28
CA VAL A 284 4.06 -24.02 -17.82
C VAL A 284 3.29 -25.26 -17.36
N PRO A 285 3.86 -26.49 -17.33
CA PRO A 285 3.14 -27.67 -16.83
C PRO A 285 2.66 -27.52 -15.39
N ASP A 286 3.47 -26.92 -14.51
CA ASP A 286 3.12 -26.72 -13.11
C ASP A 286 2.01 -25.66 -12.95
N ALA A 287 2.02 -24.64 -13.81
CA ALA A 287 0.95 -23.64 -13.87
C ALA A 287 -0.37 -24.30 -14.29
N ILE A 288 -0.36 -25.15 -15.32
CA ILE A 288 -1.54 -25.91 -15.77
C ILE A 288 -2.04 -26.83 -14.66
N TYR A 289 -1.14 -27.56 -13.99
CA TYR A 289 -1.51 -28.43 -12.87
C TYR A 289 -2.20 -27.64 -11.75
N THR A 290 -1.65 -26.48 -11.38
CA THR A 290 -2.22 -25.60 -10.34
C THR A 290 -3.61 -25.10 -10.74
N LEU A 291 -3.78 -24.64 -11.98
CA LEU A 291 -5.08 -24.20 -12.50
C LEU A 291 -6.09 -25.37 -12.55
N THR A 292 -5.64 -26.58 -12.92
CA THR A 292 -6.51 -27.77 -13.02
C THR A 292 -7.00 -28.19 -11.65
N ALA A 293 -6.13 -28.17 -10.65
CA ALA A 293 -6.50 -28.43 -9.26
C ALA A 293 -7.54 -27.42 -8.74
N SER A 294 -7.53 -26.18 -9.23
CA SER A 294 -8.50 -25.15 -8.83
C SER A 294 -9.91 -25.32 -9.44
N LEU A 295 -10.04 -26.13 -10.50
CA LEU A 295 -11.31 -26.44 -11.18
C LEU A 295 -12.11 -27.58 -10.52
N LEU A 296 -11.65 -28.10 -9.37
CA LEU A 296 -12.20 -29.29 -8.70
C LEU A 296 -13.75 -29.30 -8.65
N PRO A 297 -14.44 -30.37 -9.12
CA PRO A 297 -15.89 -30.37 -9.35
C PRO A 297 -16.81 -30.42 -8.11
N ARG A 298 -16.32 -30.20 -6.88
CA ARG A 298 -17.03 -30.61 -5.65
C ARG A 298 -16.93 -29.66 -4.46
N SER A 299 -16.61 -28.39 -4.68
CA SER A 299 -16.82 -27.42 -3.61
C SER A 299 -18.33 -27.15 -3.46
N PRO A 300 -18.92 -27.29 -2.26
CA PRO A 300 -20.31 -26.90 -2.02
C PRO A 300 -20.56 -25.49 -2.57
N ALA A 301 -21.77 -25.20 -3.07
CA ALA A 301 -22.13 -23.91 -3.67
C ALA A 301 -21.83 -22.67 -2.78
N PHE A 302 -21.60 -22.89 -1.49
CA PHE A 302 -21.28 -21.88 -0.49
C PHE A 302 -19.76 -21.60 -0.31
N VAL A 303 -18.88 -22.40 -0.91
CA VAL A 303 -17.42 -22.17 -0.85
C VAL A 303 -17.03 -21.22 -1.98
N LYS A 304 -16.43 -20.09 -1.61
CA LYS A 304 -15.92 -19.11 -2.59
C LYS A 304 -14.86 -19.78 -3.46
N LYS A 305 -15.14 -19.92 -4.75
CA LYS A 305 -14.17 -20.43 -5.73
C LYS A 305 -12.97 -19.48 -5.82
N LEU A 306 -11.80 -20.04 -6.08
CA LEU A 306 -10.60 -19.25 -6.38
C LEU A 306 -10.79 -18.57 -7.74
N GLU A 307 -10.47 -17.28 -7.79
CA GLU A 307 -10.55 -16.45 -9.00
C GLU A 307 -9.14 -16.12 -9.50
N PHE A 308 -8.94 -16.12 -10.80
CA PHE A 308 -7.69 -15.77 -11.46
C PHE A 308 -7.86 -14.48 -12.26
N SER A 309 -6.87 -13.61 -12.19
CA SER A 309 -6.86 -12.37 -12.95
C SER A 309 -6.69 -12.67 -14.43
N GLN A 310 -7.49 -12.01 -15.27
CA GLN A 310 -7.37 -12.10 -16.72
C GLN A 310 -5.92 -11.83 -17.17
N GLU A 311 -5.25 -10.81 -16.61
CA GLU A 311 -3.89 -10.43 -17.01
C GLU A 311 -2.86 -11.55 -16.78
N VAL A 312 -3.05 -12.34 -15.71
CA VAL A 312 -2.15 -13.44 -15.35
C VAL A 312 -2.37 -14.62 -16.30
N LEU A 313 -3.62 -14.89 -16.67
CA LEU A 313 -3.97 -15.94 -17.63
C LEU A 313 -3.53 -15.56 -19.05
N ASP A 314 -3.70 -14.31 -19.45
CA ASP A 314 -3.25 -13.79 -20.74
C ASP A 314 -1.73 -13.91 -20.88
N LEU A 315 -0.98 -13.60 -19.82
CA LEU A 315 0.46 -13.78 -19.80
C LEU A 315 0.86 -15.25 -19.91
N LEU A 316 0.14 -16.17 -19.25
CA LEU A 316 0.38 -17.61 -19.38
C LEU A 316 0.13 -18.08 -20.82
N CYS A 317 -0.94 -17.61 -21.46
CA CYS A 317 -1.22 -17.86 -22.87
C CYS A 317 -0.06 -17.36 -23.76
N LEU A 318 0.34 -16.10 -23.57
CA LEU A 318 1.43 -15.47 -24.33
C LEU A 318 2.75 -16.23 -24.19
N ARG A 319 3.11 -16.64 -22.96
CA ARG A 319 4.34 -17.42 -22.71
C ARG A 319 4.30 -18.84 -23.25
N SER A 320 3.10 -19.35 -23.52
CA SER A 320 2.91 -20.69 -24.08
C SER A 320 2.80 -20.68 -25.61
N GLU A 321 2.82 -19.52 -26.26
CA GLU A 321 2.73 -19.41 -27.72
C GLU A 321 3.86 -20.16 -28.43
N GLY A 322 3.51 -20.94 -29.46
CA GLY A 322 4.46 -21.78 -30.19
C GLY A 322 4.98 -23.00 -29.41
N GLY A 323 4.58 -23.16 -28.15
CA GLY A 323 4.96 -24.28 -27.29
C GLY A 323 4.00 -25.47 -27.34
N PRO A 324 4.42 -26.65 -26.82
CA PRO A 324 3.61 -27.88 -26.85
C PRO A 324 2.34 -27.80 -25.97
N HIS A 325 2.32 -26.92 -24.97
CA HIS A 325 1.23 -26.80 -24.00
C HIS A 325 0.17 -25.74 -24.35
N LEU A 326 0.31 -25.01 -25.47
CA LEU A 326 -0.60 -23.91 -25.82
C LEU A 326 -2.08 -24.32 -25.85
N MET A 327 -2.38 -25.47 -26.46
CA MET A 327 -3.76 -25.95 -26.58
C MET A 327 -4.36 -26.31 -25.22
N GLU A 328 -3.55 -26.90 -24.34
CA GLU A 328 -3.92 -27.25 -22.97
C GLU A 328 -4.18 -25.98 -22.14
N VAL A 329 -3.31 -24.96 -22.26
CA VAL A 329 -3.49 -23.65 -21.63
C VAL A 329 -4.78 -22.97 -22.10
N LYS A 330 -5.06 -22.96 -23.42
CA LYS A 330 -6.30 -22.36 -23.94
C LYS A 330 -7.54 -23.10 -23.45
N GLN A 331 -7.48 -24.44 -23.40
CA GLN A 331 -8.58 -25.26 -22.89
C GLN A 331 -8.88 -24.95 -21.42
N ILE A 332 -7.84 -24.85 -20.58
CA ILE A 332 -8.05 -24.60 -19.16
C ILE A 332 -8.53 -23.18 -18.85
N VAL A 333 -8.05 -22.18 -19.59
CA VAL A 333 -8.55 -20.80 -19.48
C VAL A 333 -10.03 -20.74 -19.85
N ALA A 334 -10.43 -21.38 -20.95
CA ALA A 334 -11.85 -21.44 -21.34
C ALA A 334 -12.72 -22.13 -20.28
N GLN A 335 -12.21 -23.17 -19.61
CA GLN A 335 -12.91 -23.83 -18.50
C GLN A 335 -13.06 -22.93 -17.28
N LEU A 336 -12.03 -22.15 -16.93
CA LEU A 336 -12.08 -21.17 -15.83
C LEU A 336 -13.09 -20.05 -16.13
N GLU A 337 -13.14 -19.57 -17.38
CA GLU A 337 -14.12 -18.57 -17.82
C GLU A 337 -15.55 -19.11 -17.68
N GLN A 338 -15.80 -20.31 -18.20
CA GLN A 338 -17.12 -20.98 -18.07
C GLN A 338 -17.50 -21.22 -16.61
N ALA A 339 -16.54 -21.48 -15.73
CA ALA A 339 -16.76 -21.70 -14.30
C ALA A 339 -16.97 -20.39 -13.51
N GLY A 340 -16.84 -19.22 -14.14
CA GLY A 340 -16.90 -17.91 -13.49
C GLY A 340 -15.71 -17.63 -12.56
N GLN A 341 -14.56 -18.28 -12.80
CA GLN A 341 -13.34 -18.17 -11.99
C GLN A 341 -12.33 -17.18 -12.56
N VAL A 342 -12.74 -16.34 -13.51
CA VAL A 342 -11.88 -15.30 -14.09
C VAL A 342 -12.39 -13.92 -13.65
N THR A 343 -11.47 -13.08 -13.19
CA THR A 343 -11.78 -11.74 -12.70
C THR A 343 -11.02 -10.67 -13.48
N ARG A 344 -11.65 -9.51 -13.66
CA ARG A 344 -11.03 -8.31 -14.26
C ARG A 344 -10.14 -7.55 -13.27
N GLN A 345 -10.13 -7.94 -11.99
CA GLN A 345 -9.23 -7.32 -11.01
C GLN A 345 -7.79 -7.67 -11.36
N THR A 346 -6.94 -6.65 -11.49
CA THR A 346 -5.51 -6.81 -11.74
C THR A 346 -4.81 -7.35 -10.49
N LEU A 347 -3.60 -7.87 -10.64
CA LEU A 347 -2.73 -8.24 -9.51
C LEU A 347 -2.43 -7.01 -8.65
N ASP A 348 -2.25 -5.85 -9.28
CA ASP A 348 -2.08 -4.56 -8.60
C ASP A 348 -3.30 -4.23 -7.72
N ASP A 349 -4.52 -4.39 -8.25
CA ASP A 349 -5.77 -4.23 -7.49
C ASP A 349 -5.82 -5.15 -6.26
N MET A 350 -5.40 -6.40 -6.44
CA MET A 350 -5.40 -7.39 -5.36
C MET A 350 -4.36 -7.07 -4.28
N LEU A 351 -3.17 -6.63 -4.69
CA LEU A 351 -2.09 -6.22 -3.78
C LEU A 351 -2.46 -4.95 -3.01
N CYS A 352 -3.01 -3.95 -3.70
CA CYS A 352 -3.39 -2.65 -3.15
C CYS A 352 -4.80 -2.63 -2.53
N HIS A 353 -5.49 -3.78 -2.43
CA HIS A 353 -6.80 -3.87 -1.78
C HIS A 353 -6.76 -3.51 -0.28
N THR A 354 -7.50 -2.48 0.11
CA THR A 354 -7.67 -2.12 1.52
C THR A 354 -8.39 -3.25 2.28
N PRO A 355 -7.81 -3.81 3.36
CA PRO A 355 -8.47 -4.86 4.13
C PRO A 355 -9.78 -4.35 4.71
N SER A 356 -10.82 -5.18 4.70
CA SER A 356 -12.04 -4.89 5.44
C SER A 356 -11.68 -4.75 6.93
N GLY A 357 -11.79 -3.53 7.46
CA GLY A 357 -11.54 -3.26 8.88
C GLY A 357 -12.44 -4.10 9.78
N LYS A 358 -12.09 -4.23 11.06
CA LYS A 358 -12.99 -4.87 12.03
C LYS A 358 -14.28 -4.04 12.11
N ARG A 359 -15.35 -4.46 11.43
CA ARG A 359 -16.68 -3.87 11.61
C ARG A 359 -16.98 -3.89 13.11
N LYS A 360 -17.01 -2.72 13.77
CA LYS A 360 -17.64 -2.61 15.09
C LYS A 360 -19.05 -3.18 14.90
N PRO A 361 -19.49 -4.18 15.68
CA PRO A 361 -20.89 -4.58 15.66
C PRO A 361 -21.69 -3.29 15.82
N ALA A 362 -22.66 -3.04 14.93
CA ALA A 362 -23.57 -1.92 15.12
C ALA A 362 -24.06 -1.98 16.58
N PRO A 363 -24.10 -0.84 17.31
CA PRO A 363 -24.66 -0.86 18.65
C PRO A 363 -26.02 -1.52 18.53
N ILE A 364 -26.19 -2.65 19.20
CA ILE A 364 -27.49 -3.30 19.29
C ILE A 364 -28.35 -2.23 19.96
N THR A 365 -29.22 -1.58 19.20
CA THR A 365 -30.22 -0.68 19.74
C THR A 365 -30.90 -1.46 20.85
N GLU A 366 -30.87 -0.94 22.09
CA GLU A 366 -31.45 -1.60 23.27
C GLU A 366 -32.97 -1.86 23.13
N GLU A 367 -33.57 -1.47 22.00
CA GLU A 367 -34.93 -1.82 21.59
C GLU A 367 -35.14 -3.33 21.38
N ARG A 368 -34.09 -4.15 21.19
CA ARG A 368 -34.25 -5.61 21.01
C ARG A 368 -34.39 -6.40 22.31
N ARG A 369 -34.98 -5.81 23.36
CA ARG A 369 -35.32 -6.53 24.61
C ARG A 369 -36.69 -7.21 24.59
N PHE A 370 -37.41 -7.20 23.46
CA PHE A 370 -38.71 -7.85 23.32
C PHE A 370 -38.72 -8.88 22.19
N SER A 371 -39.21 -10.08 22.49
CA SER A 371 -39.48 -11.12 21.47
C SER A 371 -40.55 -10.62 20.50
N ARG A 372 -40.27 -10.65 19.19
CA ARG A 372 -41.27 -10.30 18.15
C ARG A 372 -42.43 -11.29 18.04
N ARG A 373 -42.30 -12.50 18.62
CA ARG A 373 -43.34 -13.53 18.59
C ARG A 373 -44.30 -13.43 19.78
N THR A 374 -43.83 -12.91 20.91
CA THR A 374 -44.58 -12.95 22.18
C THR A 374 -44.69 -11.59 22.87
N HIS A 375 -44.05 -10.53 22.35
CA HIS A 375 -44.04 -9.18 22.90
C HIS A 375 -43.74 -9.11 24.42
N ARG A 376 -42.91 -10.02 24.94
CA ARG A 376 -42.46 -10.02 26.34
C ARG A 376 -40.97 -9.67 26.49
N PRO A 377 -40.56 -9.04 27.61
CA PRO A 377 -39.17 -8.74 27.89
C PRO A 377 -38.37 -10.04 28.07
N LEU A 378 -37.19 -10.15 27.46
CA LEU A 378 -36.34 -11.35 27.52
C LEU A 378 -35.79 -11.69 28.92
N HIS A 379 -36.03 -10.85 29.93
CA HIS A 379 -35.51 -11.01 31.29
C HIS A 379 -36.40 -11.88 32.22
N SER A 380 -37.54 -12.41 31.74
CA SER A 380 -38.46 -13.19 32.57
C SER A 380 -38.39 -14.71 32.38
N MET A 381 -37.37 -15.24 31.68
CA MET A 381 -37.28 -16.69 31.38
C MET A 381 -36.07 -17.40 32.02
N LEU A 382 -35.35 -16.75 32.93
CA LEU A 382 -34.23 -17.36 33.67
C LEU A 382 -34.59 -17.76 35.11
N LEU A 383 -35.87 -17.73 35.47
CA LEU A 383 -36.38 -18.23 36.76
C LEU A 383 -37.74 -18.92 36.55
N SER A 384 -37.75 -20.01 35.78
CA SER A 384 -38.82 -21.00 35.84
C SER A 384 -38.33 -22.29 35.17
N GLU A 385 -38.17 -23.31 36.00
CA GLU A 385 -37.73 -24.72 35.78
C GLU A 385 -36.26 -25.03 36.01
#